data_AF-A0A2U1ZUF4-F1
#
_entry.id   AF-A0A2U1ZUF4-F1
#
_cell.length_a   1.000
_cell.length_b   1.000
_cell.length_c   1.000
_cell.angle_alpha   90.00
_cell.angle_beta   90.00
_cell.angle_gamma   90.00
#
_symmetry.space_group_name_H-M   'P 1'
#
loop_
_entity.id
_entity.type
_entity.pdbx_description
1 polymer ?
#
loop_
_entity_poly.entity_id
_entity_poly.type
_entity_poly.pdbx_seq_one_letter_code
_entity_poly.pdbx_strand_id
1 'polypeptide(L)'
;MHAFSSDGAAVCFANSSRVAGRTSYLLTEFGAPVTNVDLDGGYTIESFLKLDGSWTADDNRWSAAVTRAGRRSALPTQWSADHDSSPAFLSVSNLREFQWGTIPGQEWGYSSSLWSGEILLDSWHHVAVVNDPIASTTIMYVDGVPVLRNATGLDGMLFNPDYPWVIGASWARDEPSHGWNGCVGETRIVDRAITPAEFLIERADIDSPFALDTAVEATTPSDFVLTELSGRGAPGSQVQVTASQGAGAEMFAAVAPQVVTVDDDGTWAATLEQTVAGAGTWSVQAVPAMGTRLGDGAELVFAIAEAEPTPGAPGVPGTPGSPGEPGGTPGDPGTPGQPGGTPGQPEGTSSADGGDRADGADGEGTGGGLAATGVTVTSALLAVVLLALGLAIRGGLARRRSHELR
;
A
#
# COMPACT_ATOMS: atom_id res chain seq x y z
N MET A 1 -0.77 -12.15 -3.44
CA MET A 1 -1.95 -11.34 -3.78
C MET A 1 -1.60 -10.40 -4.91
N HIS A 2 -2.56 -9.94 -5.73
CA HIS A 2 -2.27 -8.95 -6.78
C HIS A 2 -1.86 -7.60 -6.16
N ALA A 3 -0.80 -6.98 -6.67
CA ALA A 3 -0.26 -5.73 -6.12
C ALA A 3 -1.24 -4.56 -6.19
N PHE A 4 -2.23 -4.65 -7.08
CA PHE A 4 -3.26 -3.64 -7.26
C PHE A 4 -4.62 -4.01 -6.65
N SER A 5 -4.70 -4.88 -5.62
CA SER A 5 -5.95 -5.11 -4.85
C SER A 5 -6.00 -4.23 -3.58
N SER A 6 -7.20 -3.81 -3.15
CA SER A 6 -7.43 -2.93 -1.98
C SER A 6 -7.45 -3.72 -0.71
N ASP A 7 -7.98 -4.92 -0.86
CA ASP A 7 -7.92 -5.93 0.15
C ASP A 7 -6.51 -6.53 0.15
N GLY A 8 -6.05 -6.92 1.34
CA GLY A 8 -4.87 -7.79 1.55
C GLY A 8 -5.23 -9.29 1.54
N ALA A 9 -6.54 -9.60 1.55
CA ALA A 9 -7.10 -10.93 1.59
C ALA A 9 -7.79 -11.38 0.29
N ALA A 10 -7.80 -12.68 0.07
CA ALA A 10 -8.55 -13.33 -1.00
C ALA A 10 -9.11 -14.65 -0.49
N VAL A 11 -10.17 -15.14 -1.12
CA VAL A 11 -10.72 -16.46 -0.83
C VAL A 11 -10.11 -17.47 -1.81
N CYS A 12 -9.47 -18.51 -1.27
CA CYS A 12 -8.86 -19.57 -2.07
C CYS A 12 -9.66 -20.87 -1.95
N PHE A 13 -10.07 -21.39 -3.11
CA PHE A 13 -10.80 -22.64 -3.27
C PHE A 13 -9.80 -23.73 -3.61
N ALA A 14 -9.36 -24.45 -2.57
CA ALA A 14 -8.34 -25.47 -2.70
C ALA A 14 -8.94 -26.83 -3.11
N ASN A 15 -8.20 -27.56 -3.95
CA ASN A 15 -8.49 -28.93 -4.35
C ASN A 15 -9.84 -29.09 -5.09
N SER A 16 -10.47 -28.06 -5.64
CA SER A 16 -11.71 -28.26 -6.42
C SER A 16 -11.47 -29.31 -7.52
N SER A 17 -12.41 -30.24 -7.70
CA SER A 17 -12.23 -31.38 -8.61
C SER A 17 -13.58 -31.77 -9.21
N ARG A 18 -13.66 -31.73 -10.54
CA ARG A 18 -14.85 -32.20 -11.26
C ARG A 18 -14.94 -33.71 -11.29
N VAL A 19 -13.80 -34.39 -11.31
CA VAL A 19 -13.76 -35.86 -11.33
C VAL A 19 -14.27 -36.43 -10.00
N ALA A 20 -13.89 -35.82 -8.88
CA ALA A 20 -14.35 -36.21 -7.56
C ALA A 20 -15.64 -35.53 -7.11
N GLY A 21 -16.17 -34.56 -7.87
CA GLY A 21 -17.36 -33.78 -7.51
C GLY A 21 -17.14 -32.82 -6.33
N ARG A 22 -15.90 -32.41 -6.07
CA ARG A 22 -15.55 -31.52 -4.95
C ARG A 22 -15.64 -30.06 -5.39
N THR A 23 -16.57 -29.33 -4.77
CA THR A 23 -16.89 -27.93 -5.07
C THR A 23 -17.09 -27.17 -3.77
N SER A 24 -16.53 -25.96 -3.68
CA SER A 24 -16.76 -25.02 -2.58
C SER A 24 -17.07 -23.66 -3.19
N TYR A 25 -17.95 -22.90 -2.55
CA TYR A 25 -18.47 -21.65 -3.12
C TYR A 25 -18.99 -20.74 -2.01
N LEU A 26 -19.10 -19.45 -2.32
CA LEU A 26 -19.81 -18.47 -1.53
C LEU A 26 -21.01 -17.99 -2.34
N LEU A 27 -22.14 -17.77 -1.66
CA LEU A 27 -23.35 -17.21 -2.25
C LEU A 27 -23.68 -15.91 -1.54
N THR A 28 -24.17 -14.93 -2.30
CA THR A 28 -25.03 -13.91 -1.69
C THR A 28 -26.28 -14.59 -1.12
N GLU A 29 -26.92 -13.98 -0.13
CA GLU A 29 -28.26 -14.41 0.25
C GLU A 29 -29.21 -14.27 -0.96
N PHE A 30 -30.16 -15.19 -1.08
CA PHE A 30 -31.21 -15.09 -2.09
C PHE A 30 -32.03 -13.83 -1.83
N GLY A 31 -32.27 -13.03 -2.87
CA GLY A 31 -33.00 -11.77 -2.75
C GLY A 31 -32.22 -10.62 -2.10
N ALA A 32 -30.92 -10.78 -1.81
CA ALA A 32 -30.07 -9.65 -1.42
C ALA A 32 -30.12 -8.55 -2.50
N PRO A 33 -29.97 -7.25 -2.16
CA PRO A 33 -30.16 -6.16 -3.13
C PRO A 33 -29.42 -6.35 -4.47
N VAL A 34 -28.19 -6.89 -4.43
CA VAL A 34 -27.35 -7.14 -5.63
C VAL A 34 -27.91 -8.23 -6.58
N THR A 35 -28.75 -9.16 -6.10
CA THR A 35 -29.30 -10.25 -6.94
C THR A 35 -30.32 -9.72 -7.95
N ASN A 36 -31.02 -8.65 -7.58
CA ASN A 36 -32.11 -8.05 -8.36
C ASN A 36 -31.71 -6.76 -9.09
N VAL A 37 -30.41 -6.45 -9.17
CA VAL A 37 -29.92 -5.32 -9.96
C VAL A 37 -30.22 -5.55 -11.43
N ASP A 38 -30.92 -4.59 -12.03
CA ASP A 38 -31.12 -4.52 -13.47
C ASP A 38 -29.83 -4.03 -14.13
N LEU A 39 -29.34 -4.78 -15.11
CA LEU A 39 -28.12 -4.48 -15.86
C LEU A 39 -28.41 -4.23 -17.35
N ASP A 40 -29.66 -3.94 -17.72
CA ASP A 40 -30.05 -3.62 -19.11
C ASP A 40 -29.37 -2.35 -19.64
N GLY A 41 -29.02 -1.42 -18.75
CA GLY A 41 -28.24 -0.21 -19.06
C GLY A 41 -26.74 -0.46 -19.30
N GLY A 42 -26.29 -1.70 -19.24
CA GLY A 42 -24.88 -2.08 -19.32
C GLY A 42 -24.28 -2.37 -17.95
N TYR A 43 -23.03 -2.81 -17.94
CA TYR A 43 -22.37 -3.21 -16.70
C TYR A 43 -20.85 -3.26 -16.84
N THR A 44 -20.17 -3.20 -15.70
CA THR A 44 -18.80 -3.67 -15.57
C THR A 44 -18.70 -4.67 -14.44
N ILE A 45 -18.16 -5.85 -14.72
CA ILE A 45 -17.87 -6.87 -13.71
C ILE A 45 -16.39 -7.13 -13.73
N GLU A 46 -15.73 -6.94 -12.61
CA GLU A 46 -14.28 -7.12 -12.51
C GLU A 46 -13.87 -7.86 -11.24
N SER A 47 -12.74 -8.56 -11.32
CA SER A 47 -12.23 -9.38 -10.23
C SER A 47 -10.72 -9.59 -10.37
N PHE A 48 -10.03 -9.77 -9.24
CA PHE A 48 -8.68 -10.32 -9.22
C PHE A 48 -8.74 -11.84 -9.10
N LEU A 49 -8.19 -12.55 -10.07
CA LEU A 49 -8.27 -13.99 -10.18
C LEU A 49 -6.88 -14.62 -10.22
N LYS A 50 -6.73 -15.76 -9.55
CA LYS A 50 -5.56 -16.62 -9.64
C LYS A 50 -6.01 -18.05 -9.87
N LEU A 51 -5.45 -18.73 -10.87
CA LEU A 51 -5.57 -20.17 -11.01
C LEU A 51 -4.45 -20.86 -10.21
N ASP A 52 -4.80 -21.91 -9.48
CA ASP A 52 -3.83 -22.68 -8.71
C ASP A 52 -2.87 -23.46 -9.62
N GLY A 53 -1.61 -23.63 -9.22
CA GLY A 53 -0.62 -24.45 -9.93
C GLY A 53 -1.04 -25.90 -10.18
N SER A 54 -1.97 -26.43 -9.39
CA SER A 54 -2.53 -27.77 -9.54
C SER A 54 -3.67 -27.87 -10.57
N TRP A 55 -4.12 -26.75 -11.15
CA TRP A 55 -5.22 -26.77 -12.12
C TRP A 55 -4.88 -27.63 -13.34
N THR A 56 -5.82 -28.47 -13.76
CA THR A 56 -5.72 -29.24 -15.01
C THR A 56 -7.01 -29.19 -15.82
N ALA A 57 -6.90 -29.30 -17.15
CA ALA A 57 -8.08 -29.32 -18.02
C ALA A 57 -8.97 -30.55 -17.76
N ASP A 58 -8.40 -31.66 -17.32
CA ASP A 58 -9.16 -32.87 -17.00
C ASP A 58 -10.02 -32.68 -15.76
N ASP A 59 -9.47 -32.05 -14.72
CA ASP A 59 -10.14 -31.95 -13.43
C ASP A 59 -10.90 -30.64 -13.21
N ASN A 60 -10.55 -29.55 -13.91
CA ASN A 60 -11.02 -28.21 -13.54
C ASN A 60 -11.64 -27.39 -14.68
N ARG A 61 -11.62 -27.85 -15.94
CA ARG A 61 -12.22 -27.10 -17.06
C ARG A 61 -13.68 -26.71 -16.78
N TRP A 62 -14.09 -25.55 -17.30
CA TRP A 62 -15.44 -25.01 -17.18
C TRP A 62 -15.84 -24.63 -15.74
N SER A 63 -14.87 -24.45 -14.84
CA SER A 63 -15.11 -23.88 -13.51
C SER A 63 -15.23 -22.37 -13.55
N ALA A 64 -16.10 -21.78 -12.73
CA ALA A 64 -16.31 -20.34 -12.67
C ALA A 64 -15.82 -19.70 -11.37
N ALA A 65 -15.20 -18.53 -11.50
CA ALA A 65 -14.81 -17.69 -10.39
C ALA A 65 -15.98 -16.82 -9.92
N VAL A 66 -16.77 -16.28 -10.85
CA VAL A 66 -17.94 -15.43 -10.58
C VAL A 66 -19.11 -15.91 -11.45
N THR A 67 -20.28 -16.13 -10.86
CA THR A 67 -21.48 -16.56 -11.60
C THR A 67 -22.70 -15.79 -11.12
N ARG A 68 -23.56 -15.31 -12.03
CA ARG A 68 -24.92 -14.90 -11.70
C ARG A 68 -25.80 -16.14 -11.79
N ALA A 69 -26.25 -16.69 -10.67
CA ALA A 69 -26.92 -17.98 -10.64
C ALA A 69 -28.31 -17.95 -11.30
N GLY A 70 -28.88 -19.15 -11.46
CA GLY A 70 -30.15 -19.38 -12.14
C GLY A 70 -29.97 -20.26 -13.37
N ARG A 71 -30.94 -20.25 -14.27
CA ARG A 71 -30.89 -21.05 -15.49
C ARG A 71 -31.50 -20.32 -16.67
N ARG A 72 -30.81 -20.36 -17.80
CA ARG A 72 -31.26 -19.76 -19.07
C ARG A 72 -32.61 -20.33 -19.54
N SER A 73 -32.90 -21.60 -19.25
CA SER A 73 -34.16 -22.26 -19.62
C SER A 73 -35.41 -21.71 -18.93
N ALA A 74 -35.24 -20.92 -17.87
CA ALA A 74 -36.33 -20.20 -17.20
C ALA A 74 -36.45 -18.74 -17.65
N LEU A 75 -35.66 -18.30 -18.63
CA LEU A 75 -35.63 -16.93 -19.14
C LEU A 75 -36.09 -16.87 -20.60
N PRO A 76 -36.60 -15.72 -21.07
CA PRO A 76 -36.96 -15.54 -22.47
C PRO A 76 -35.68 -15.38 -23.31
N THR A 77 -34.93 -16.45 -23.52
CA THR A 77 -33.70 -16.47 -24.33
C THR A 77 -33.77 -17.59 -25.36
N GLN A 78 -33.03 -17.44 -26.46
CA GLN A 78 -32.95 -18.51 -27.46
C GLN A 78 -32.28 -19.75 -26.88
N TRP A 79 -32.69 -20.90 -27.39
CA TRP A 79 -32.02 -22.15 -27.06
C TRP A 79 -30.54 -22.09 -27.47
N SER A 80 -29.66 -22.59 -26.61
CA SER A 80 -28.26 -22.82 -26.91
C SER A 80 -27.76 -24.08 -26.20
N ALA A 81 -26.53 -24.51 -26.47
CA ALA A 81 -25.94 -25.66 -25.78
C ALA A 81 -25.85 -25.47 -24.25
N ASP A 82 -25.86 -24.22 -23.80
CA ASP A 82 -25.81 -23.81 -22.39
C ASP A 82 -27.20 -23.55 -21.80
N HIS A 83 -28.28 -24.09 -22.39
CA HIS A 83 -29.66 -23.78 -22.00
C HIS A 83 -29.97 -24.03 -20.51
N ASP A 84 -29.28 -24.97 -19.86
CA ASP A 84 -29.44 -25.25 -18.43
C ASP A 84 -28.43 -24.50 -17.54
N SER A 85 -27.51 -23.73 -18.12
CA SER A 85 -26.47 -22.98 -17.40
C SER A 85 -26.99 -21.64 -16.88
N SER A 86 -26.22 -21.01 -16.01
CA SER A 86 -26.47 -19.66 -15.51
C SER A 86 -26.61 -18.60 -16.62
N PRO A 87 -27.36 -17.52 -16.37
CA PRO A 87 -27.42 -16.36 -17.26
C PRO A 87 -26.02 -15.83 -17.62
N ALA A 88 -25.16 -15.61 -16.63
CA ALA A 88 -23.80 -15.14 -16.83
C ALA A 88 -22.77 -15.81 -15.92
N PHE A 89 -21.54 -15.97 -16.42
CA PHE A 89 -20.42 -16.55 -15.66
C PHE A 89 -19.06 -16.12 -16.22
N LEU A 90 -18.13 -15.80 -15.31
CA LEU A 90 -16.70 -15.65 -15.57
C LEU A 90 -15.99 -16.95 -15.18
N SER A 91 -15.63 -17.74 -16.18
CA SER A 91 -15.11 -19.10 -16.03
C SER A 91 -13.76 -19.31 -16.70
N VAL A 92 -13.18 -20.50 -16.54
CA VAL A 92 -11.95 -20.93 -17.23
C VAL A 92 -12.23 -22.12 -18.15
N SER A 93 -11.76 -22.00 -19.39
CA SER A 93 -11.93 -23.01 -20.43
C SER A 93 -11.01 -24.22 -20.24
N ASN A 94 -11.17 -25.26 -21.06
CA ASN A 94 -10.21 -26.36 -21.13
C ASN A 94 -8.84 -25.96 -21.73
N LEU A 95 -8.75 -24.78 -22.35
CA LEU A 95 -7.51 -24.19 -22.86
C LEU A 95 -6.92 -23.15 -21.89
N ARG A 96 -7.43 -23.08 -20.65
CA ARG A 96 -7.06 -22.06 -19.65
C ARG A 96 -7.33 -20.63 -20.10
N GLU A 97 -8.38 -20.42 -20.89
CA GLU A 97 -8.82 -19.06 -21.23
C GLU A 97 -9.89 -18.63 -20.22
N PHE A 98 -9.84 -17.41 -19.73
CA PHE A 98 -11.01 -16.80 -19.12
C PHE A 98 -12.14 -16.71 -20.15
N GLN A 99 -13.34 -17.09 -19.74
CA GLN A 99 -14.54 -17.08 -20.54
C GLN A 99 -15.61 -16.25 -19.83
N TRP A 100 -16.12 -15.22 -20.49
CA TRP A 100 -17.35 -14.55 -20.06
C TRP A 100 -18.50 -15.07 -20.91
N GLY A 101 -19.31 -15.97 -20.35
CA GLY A 101 -20.56 -16.39 -20.98
C GLY A 101 -21.70 -15.53 -20.49
N THR A 102 -22.54 -15.02 -21.41
CA THR A 102 -23.72 -14.21 -21.04
C THR A 102 -24.87 -14.40 -22.02
N ILE A 103 -26.07 -14.08 -21.56
CA ILE A 103 -27.23 -13.75 -22.41
C ILE A 103 -27.47 -12.23 -22.36
N PRO A 104 -27.91 -11.61 -23.46
CA PRO A 104 -28.27 -10.18 -23.47
C PRO A 104 -29.53 -9.93 -22.63
N GLY A 105 -29.80 -8.66 -22.31
CA GLY A 105 -31.05 -8.17 -21.73
C GLY A 105 -32.24 -8.26 -22.69
N GLN A 106 -31.97 -8.22 -24.00
CA GLN A 106 -32.99 -8.39 -25.02
C GLN A 106 -33.63 -9.78 -24.95
N GLU A 107 -34.95 -9.83 -24.78
CA GLU A 107 -35.72 -11.07 -24.89
C GLU A 107 -35.49 -11.76 -26.25
N TRP A 108 -35.35 -13.08 -26.18
CA TRP A 108 -35.04 -13.97 -27.29
C TRP A 108 -33.75 -13.58 -28.03
N GLY A 109 -32.81 -12.93 -27.34
CA GLY A 109 -31.44 -12.80 -27.80
C GLY A 109 -30.67 -14.13 -27.71
N TYR A 110 -29.59 -14.24 -28.49
CA TYR A 110 -28.70 -15.40 -28.49
C TYR A 110 -27.67 -15.28 -27.36
N SER A 111 -27.33 -16.40 -26.72
CA SER A 111 -26.20 -16.44 -25.80
C SER A 111 -24.88 -16.41 -26.56
N SER A 112 -23.86 -15.78 -25.99
CA SER A 112 -22.50 -15.82 -26.56
C SER A 112 -21.45 -15.82 -25.45
N SER A 113 -20.18 -15.97 -25.84
CA SER A 113 -19.06 -15.92 -24.91
C SER A 113 -17.86 -15.18 -25.47
N LEU A 114 -17.19 -14.44 -24.59
CA LEU A 114 -15.89 -13.84 -24.83
C LEU A 114 -14.80 -14.75 -24.30
N TRP A 115 -13.60 -14.67 -24.88
CA TRP A 115 -12.48 -15.54 -24.52
C TRP A 115 -11.18 -14.74 -24.46
N SER A 116 -10.44 -14.90 -23.38
CA SER A 116 -9.06 -14.42 -23.30
C SER A 116 -8.11 -15.32 -24.09
N GLY A 117 -6.82 -14.99 -24.09
CA GLY A 117 -5.77 -15.98 -24.36
C GLY A 117 -5.58 -16.93 -23.18
N GLU A 118 -4.62 -17.85 -23.30
CA GLU A 118 -4.22 -18.73 -22.21
C GLU A 118 -3.70 -17.94 -21.00
N ILE A 119 -4.16 -18.32 -19.80
CA ILE A 119 -3.81 -17.71 -18.53
C ILE A 119 -2.78 -18.55 -17.79
N LEU A 120 -1.80 -17.87 -17.21
CA LEU A 120 -0.74 -18.51 -16.46
C LEU A 120 -1.25 -18.99 -15.10
N LEU A 121 -0.85 -20.21 -14.73
CA LEU A 121 -1.06 -20.70 -13.38
C LEU A 121 -0.17 -19.94 -12.40
N ASP A 122 -0.57 -19.96 -11.14
CA ASP A 122 0.11 -19.30 -10.05
C ASP A 122 0.33 -17.79 -10.18
N SER A 123 -0.30 -17.16 -11.17
CA SER A 123 -0.26 -15.73 -11.42
C SER A 123 -1.60 -15.08 -11.07
N TRP A 124 -1.53 -13.91 -10.45
CA TRP A 124 -2.70 -13.06 -10.25
C TRP A 124 -2.96 -12.24 -11.51
N HIS A 125 -4.22 -12.14 -11.90
CA HIS A 125 -4.69 -11.34 -13.03
C HIS A 125 -5.89 -10.50 -12.60
N HIS A 126 -5.93 -9.25 -13.05
CA HIS A 126 -7.17 -8.49 -13.08
C HIS A 126 -7.96 -8.86 -14.32
N VAL A 127 -9.25 -9.11 -14.16
CA VAL A 127 -10.16 -9.32 -15.29
C VAL A 127 -11.31 -8.36 -15.14
N ALA A 128 -11.63 -7.61 -16.19
CA ALA A 128 -12.82 -6.75 -16.26
C ALA A 128 -13.62 -7.05 -17.52
N VAL A 129 -14.93 -7.20 -17.39
CA VAL A 129 -15.87 -7.33 -18.51
C VAL A 129 -16.73 -6.09 -18.54
N VAL A 130 -16.59 -5.30 -19.60
CA VAL A 130 -17.34 -4.07 -19.83
C VAL A 130 -18.39 -4.33 -20.90
N ASN A 131 -19.67 -4.23 -20.54
CA ASN A 131 -20.81 -4.23 -21.45
C ASN A 131 -21.30 -2.79 -21.62
N ASP A 132 -21.16 -2.28 -22.84
CA ASP A 132 -21.58 -0.94 -23.24
C ASP A 132 -22.68 -1.04 -24.31
N PRO A 133 -23.97 -0.92 -23.92
CA PRO A 133 -25.10 -0.91 -24.85
C PRO A 133 -25.12 0.26 -25.82
N ILE A 134 -24.46 1.40 -25.50
CA ILE A 134 -24.39 2.56 -26.39
C ILE A 134 -23.49 2.25 -27.58
N ALA A 135 -22.34 1.63 -27.32
CA ALA A 135 -21.43 1.15 -28.36
C ALA A 135 -21.84 -0.21 -28.94
N SER A 136 -22.79 -0.89 -28.31
CA SER A 136 -23.18 -2.28 -28.55
C SER A 136 -21.99 -3.26 -28.52
N THR A 137 -21.14 -3.10 -27.50
CA THR A 137 -19.94 -3.91 -27.30
C THR A 137 -19.94 -4.61 -25.94
N THR A 138 -19.39 -5.81 -25.89
CA THR A 138 -18.94 -6.43 -24.64
C THR A 138 -17.47 -6.78 -24.82
N ILE A 139 -16.62 -6.20 -23.98
CA ILE A 139 -15.17 -6.33 -24.07
C ILE A 139 -14.64 -6.88 -22.75
N MET A 140 -13.86 -7.95 -22.83
CA MET A 140 -13.08 -8.44 -21.70
C MET A 140 -11.68 -7.83 -21.76
N TYR A 141 -11.21 -7.37 -20.61
CA TYR A 141 -9.86 -6.91 -20.37
C TYR A 141 -9.19 -7.88 -19.40
N VAL A 142 -7.94 -8.22 -19.69
CA VAL A 142 -7.06 -8.93 -18.76
C VAL A 142 -5.86 -8.03 -18.51
N ASP A 143 -5.61 -7.72 -17.25
CA ASP A 143 -4.57 -6.80 -16.80
C ASP A 143 -4.61 -5.45 -17.55
N GLY A 144 -5.82 -4.93 -17.73
CA GLY A 144 -6.08 -3.66 -18.43
C GLY A 144 -6.04 -3.72 -19.96
N VAL A 145 -5.67 -4.87 -20.56
CA VAL A 145 -5.55 -5.03 -22.01
C VAL A 145 -6.79 -5.73 -22.58
N PRO A 146 -7.46 -5.16 -23.60
CA PRO A 146 -8.62 -5.81 -24.22
C PRO A 146 -8.20 -7.10 -24.94
N VAL A 147 -8.93 -8.19 -24.70
CA VAL A 147 -8.68 -9.49 -25.35
C VAL A 147 -9.20 -9.50 -26.78
N LEU A 148 -8.77 -10.46 -27.60
CA LEU A 148 -9.11 -10.48 -29.03
C LEU A 148 -10.54 -10.95 -29.33
N ARG A 149 -11.02 -11.97 -28.59
CA ARG A 149 -12.31 -12.63 -28.87
C ARG A 149 -13.43 -12.03 -28.02
N ASN A 150 -13.84 -10.83 -28.41
CA ASN A 150 -14.96 -10.10 -27.81
C ASN A 150 -16.26 -10.29 -28.61
N ALA A 151 -17.36 -9.73 -28.11
CA ALA A 151 -18.67 -9.83 -28.74
C ALA A 151 -19.35 -8.45 -28.89
N THR A 152 -20.32 -8.39 -29.80
CA THR A 152 -21.16 -7.21 -30.07
C THR A 152 -22.63 -7.62 -30.06
N GLY A 153 -23.54 -6.69 -29.76
CA GLY A 153 -24.98 -6.99 -29.72
C GLY A 153 -25.37 -7.93 -28.58
N LEU A 154 -24.64 -7.88 -27.46
CA LEU A 154 -24.96 -8.58 -26.21
C LEU A 154 -25.44 -7.60 -25.14
N ASP A 155 -26.21 -6.60 -25.54
CA ASP A 155 -26.54 -5.44 -24.71
C ASP A 155 -27.31 -5.86 -23.46
N GLY A 156 -26.83 -5.41 -22.29
CA GLY A 156 -27.44 -5.72 -21.01
C GLY A 156 -27.33 -7.18 -20.59
N MET A 157 -28.18 -7.60 -19.64
CA MET A 157 -28.19 -8.99 -19.15
C MET A 157 -29.53 -9.38 -18.53
N LEU A 158 -30.21 -10.36 -19.14
CA LEU A 158 -31.33 -11.04 -18.49
C LEU A 158 -30.86 -11.82 -17.25
N PHE A 159 -31.71 -11.92 -16.24
CA PHE A 159 -31.39 -12.63 -15.01
C PHE A 159 -32.61 -13.32 -14.40
N ASN A 160 -32.36 -14.34 -13.58
CA ASN A 160 -33.37 -14.96 -12.75
C ASN A 160 -33.51 -14.14 -11.45
N PRO A 161 -34.67 -13.52 -11.16
CA PRO A 161 -34.86 -12.77 -9.92
C PRO A 161 -34.56 -13.60 -8.67
N ASP A 162 -34.03 -12.94 -7.64
CA ASP A 162 -33.64 -13.49 -6.34
C ASP A 162 -32.52 -14.55 -6.33
N TYR A 163 -32.08 -15.06 -7.49
CA TYR A 163 -30.97 -16.00 -7.55
C TYR A 163 -29.64 -15.34 -7.16
N PRO A 164 -28.75 -16.05 -6.43
CA PRO A 164 -27.57 -15.46 -5.86
C PRO A 164 -26.50 -15.12 -6.90
N TRP A 165 -25.60 -14.22 -6.54
CA TRP A 165 -24.26 -14.23 -7.12
C TRP A 165 -23.41 -15.26 -6.40
N VAL A 166 -22.58 -15.97 -7.17
CA VAL A 166 -21.72 -17.07 -6.70
C VAL A 166 -20.28 -16.69 -6.91
N ILE A 167 -19.46 -16.91 -5.88
CA ILE A 167 -18.00 -16.90 -5.99
C ILE A 167 -17.48 -18.33 -5.84
N GLY A 168 -16.68 -18.79 -6.80
CA GLY A 168 -15.95 -20.06 -6.73
C GLY A 168 -16.63 -21.29 -7.35
N ALA A 169 -17.77 -21.15 -8.02
CA ALA A 169 -18.38 -22.24 -8.78
C ALA A 169 -19.17 -21.76 -10.00
N SER A 170 -19.27 -22.61 -11.01
CA SER A 170 -20.27 -22.51 -12.07
C SER A 170 -21.65 -22.91 -11.53
N TRP A 171 -22.70 -22.67 -12.31
CA TRP A 171 -24.07 -22.98 -11.92
C TRP A 171 -24.84 -23.56 -13.10
N ALA A 172 -25.45 -24.72 -12.91
CA ALA A 172 -26.24 -25.39 -13.94
C ALA A 172 -27.33 -26.23 -13.31
N ARG A 173 -28.52 -26.28 -13.95
CA ARG A 173 -29.69 -27.01 -13.44
C ARG A 173 -30.03 -26.65 -11.98
N ASP A 174 -29.94 -25.37 -11.66
CA ASP A 174 -30.20 -24.81 -10.33
C ASP A 174 -29.27 -25.30 -9.21
N GLU A 175 -28.09 -25.83 -9.57
CA GLU A 175 -27.10 -26.34 -8.63
C GLU A 175 -25.69 -25.79 -8.92
N PRO A 176 -24.86 -25.58 -7.88
CA PRO A 176 -23.45 -25.28 -8.05
C PRO A 176 -22.73 -26.48 -8.69
N SER A 177 -21.86 -26.20 -9.64
CA SER A 177 -21.08 -27.23 -10.34
C SER A 177 -19.71 -26.68 -10.71
N HIS A 178 -18.77 -27.56 -11.06
CA HIS A 178 -17.46 -27.15 -11.59
C HIS A 178 -16.76 -26.10 -10.69
N GLY A 179 -16.30 -26.51 -9.50
CA GLY A 179 -15.65 -25.59 -8.57
C GLY A 179 -14.35 -24.97 -9.10
N TRP A 180 -14.13 -23.70 -8.80
CA TRP A 180 -12.91 -22.96 -9.07
C TRP A 180 -11.74 -23.57 -8.30
N ASN A 181 -10.60 -23.80 -8.95
CA ASN A 181 -9.36 -24.21 -8.28
C ASN A 181 -8.34 -23.07 -8.36
N GLY A 182 -8.25 -22.30 -7.28
CA GLY A 182 -7.52 -21.03 -7.27
C GLY A 182 -8.08 -20.03 -6.27
N CYS A 183 -7.70 -18.77 -6.41
CA CYS A 183 -8.13 -17.69 -5.52
C CYS A 183 -8.93 -16.62 -6.26
N VAL A 184 -9.91 -16.06 -5.56
CA VAL A 184 -10.70 -14.89 -5.99
C VAL A 184 -10.48 -13.79 -4.96
N GLY A 185 -9.95 -12.66 -5.42
CA GLY A 185 -9.72 -11.47 -4.62
C GLY A 185 -10.91 -10.51 -4.70
N GLU A 186 -10.61 -9.23 -4.50
CA GLU A 186 -11.59 -8.14 -4.63
C GLU A 186 -12.36 -8.25 -5.95
N THR A 187 -13.69 -8.19 -5.86
CA THR A 187 -14.63 -8.35 -6.96
C THR A 187 -15.66 -7.24 -6.89
N ARG A 188 -15.92 -6.58 -8.02
CA ARG A 188 -16.83 -5.44 -8.13
C ARG A 188 -17.82 -5.64 -9.29
N ILE A 189 -19.07 -5.28 -9.03
CA ILE A 189 -20.12 -5.17 -10.04
C ILE A 189 -20.55 -3.71 -10.08
N VAL A 190 -20.51 -3.12 -11.26
CA VAL A 190 -20.95 -1.76 -11.55
C VAL A 190 -22.10 -1.83 -12.54
N ASP A 191 -23.17 -1.09 -12.29
CA ASP A 191 -24.42 -1.04 -13.07
C ASP A 191 -24.33 -0.19 -14.34
N ARG A 192 -23.12 0.00 -14.85
CA ARG A 192 -22.83 0.75 -16.08
C ARG A 192 -21.48 0.32 -16.67
N ALA A 193 -21.29 0.64 -17.94
CA ALA A 193 -19.95 0.62 -18.54
C ALA A 193 -19.04 1.64 -17.81
N ILE A 194 -17.83 1.21 -17.47
CA ILE A 194 -16.76 2.07 -16.96
C ILE A 194 -15.57 2.00 -17.91
N THR A 195 -14.75 3.04 -17.91
CA THR A 195 -13.55 3.09 -18.75
C THR A 195 -12.38 2.40 -18.06
N PRO A 196 -11.32 1.99 -18.81
CA PRO A 196 -10.12 1.43 -18.21
C PRO A 196 -9.53 2.29 -17.08
N ALA A 197 -9.62 3.63 -17.21
CA ALA A 197 -9.18 4.61 -16.21
C ALA A 197 -9.90 4.49 -14.84
N GLU A 198 -11.02 3.77 -14.77
CA GLU A 198 -11.82 3.55 -13.56
C GLU A 198 -11.66 2.12 -13.00
N PHE A 199 -10.89 1.24 -13.65
CA PHE A 199 -10.70 -0.15 -13.22
C PHE A 199 -10.02 -0.23 -11.85
N LEU A 200 -10.22 -1.35 -11.14
CA LEU A 200 -9.58 -1.58 -9.84
C LEU A 200 -8.04 -1.58 -9.89
N ILE A 201 -7.46 -1.72 -11.09
CA ILE A 201 -6.01 -1.61 -11.31
C ILE A 201 -5.52 -0.16 -11.47
N GLU A 202 -6.40 0.78 -11.79
CA GLU A 202 -6.08 2.21 -11.90
C GLU A 202 -6.23 2.88 -10.53
N ARG A 203 -5.38 2.46 -9.59
CA ARG A 203 -5.46 2.95 -8.22
C ARG A 203 -5.00 4.39 -8.12
N ALA A 204 -5.70 5.13 -7.25
CA ALA A 204 -5.17 6.36 -6.70
C ALA A 204 -3.82 6.08 -6.05
N ASP A 205 -2.81 6.81 -6.51
CA ASP A 205 -1.51 6.90 -5.86
C ASP A 205 -1.70 7.61 -4.53
N ILE A 206 -1.64 6.84 -3.43
CA ILE A 206 -1.77 7.37 -2.07
C ILE A 206 -0.41 7.70 -1.46
N ASP A 207 0.69 7.32 -2.12
CA ASP A 207 2.05 7.48 -1.62
C ASP A 207 2.63 8.82 -2.08
N SER A 208 2.52 9.12 -3.38
CA SER A 208 3.06 10.36 -3.95
C SER A 208 2.52 11.66 -3.34
N PRO A 209 1.20 11.82 -3.04
CA PRO A 209 0.70 13.03 -2.41
C PRO A 209 0.87 13.03 -0.89
N PHE A 210 1.32 11.94 -0.28
CA PHE A 210 1.39 11.84 1.17
C PHE A 210 2.57 12.64 1.74
N ALA A 211 2.28 13.43 2.75
CA ALA A 211 3.28 14.14 3.54
C ALA A 211 2.80 14.29 4.97
N LEU A 212 3.75 14.22 5.90
CA LEU A 212 3.58 14.62 7.29
C LEU A 212 4.19 16.01 7.45
N ASP A 213 3.35 17.03 7.55
CA ASP A 213 3.79 18.43 7.61
C ASP A 213 4.11 18.86 9.07
N THR A 214 3.61 18.13 10.06
CA THR A 214 3.99 18.35 11.46
C THR A 214 5.46 18.05 11.69
N ALA A 215 6.19 19.02 12.22
CA ALA A 215 7.59 18.89 12.60
C ALA A 215 7.75 19.04 14.11
N VAL A 216 8.57 18.18 14.71
CA VAL A 216 8.95 18.23 16.11
C VAL A 216 10.47 18.27 16.18
N GLU A 217 11.03 19.07 17.08
CA GLU A 217 12.48 19.08 17.31
C GLU A 217 12.93 17.72 17.85
N ALA A 218 14.15 17.29 17.50
CA ALA A 218 14.67 15.99 17.95
C ALA A 218 14.70 15.84 19.48
N THR A 219 14.77 16.95 20.21
CA THR A 219 14.66 16.99 21.67
C THR A 219 13.82 18.18 22.08
N THR A 220 12.80 17.95 22.88
CA THR A 220 11.86 18.97 23.36
C THR A 220 11.94 19.14 24.88
N PRO A 221 11.53 20.30 25.43
CA PRO A 221 11.43 20.50 26.87
C PRO A 221 10.50 19.50 27.58
N SER A 222 10.66 19.38 28.90
CA SER A 222 9.92 18.41 29.72
C SER A 222 8.41 18.63 29.81
N ASP A 223 7.94 19.84 29.50
CA ASP A 223 6.53 20.24 29.47
C ASP A 223 5.92 20.16 28.07
N PHE A 224 6.66 19.67 27.07
CA PHE A 224 6.17 19.47 25.71
C PHE A 224 5.03 18.42 25.67
N VAL A 225 4.00 18.74 24.90
CA VAL A 225 2.87 17.85 24.61
C VAL A 225 2.56 17.93 23.13
N LEU A 226 2.55 16.80 22.44
CA LEU A 226 2.07 16.70 21.07
C LEU A 226 0.60 16.29 21.10
N THR A 227 -0.28 17.13 20.57
CA THR A 227 -1.74 16.92 20.56
C THR A 227 -2.33 16.77 19.17
N GLU A 228 -1.61 17.20 18.13
CA GLU A 228 -2.13 17.22 16.77
C GLU A 228 -1.01 16.89 15.79
N LEU A 229 -1.39 16.15 14.75
CA LEU A 229 -0.61 15.96 13.53
C LEU A 229 -1.40 16.52 12.36
N SER A 230 -0.69 16.93 11.33
CA SER A 230 -1.25 17.40 10.08
C SER A 230 -0.32 17.11 8.92
N GLY A 231 -0.89 17.10 7.73
CA GLY A 231 -0.16 16.82 6.51
C GLY A 231 -1.01 16.90 5.27
N ARG A 232 -0.51 16.26 4.22
CA ARG A 232 -1.18 16.12 2.93
C ARG A 232 -1.33 14.65 2.55
N GLY A 233 -2.30 14.37 1.69
CA GLY A 233 -2.56 13.03 1.16
C GLY A 233 -3.50 13.06 -0.03
N ALA A 234 -3.84 11.88 -0.56
CA ALA A 234 -4.82 11.77 -1.63
C ALA A 234 -6.24 12.05 -1.07
N PRO A 235 -7.02 12.96 -1.68
CA PRO A 235 -8.39 13.23 -1.23
C PRO A 235 -9.25 11.96 -1.08
N GLY A 236 -9.99 11.85 0.02
CA GLY A 236 -10.84 10.70 0.33
C GLY A 236 -10.08 9.43 0.76
N SER A 237 -8.74 9.44 0.75
CA SER A 237 -7.95 8.39 1.41
C SER A 237 -7.98 8.55 2.94
N GLN A 238 -7.41 7.59 3.64
CA GLN A 238 -7.30 7.57 5.09
C GLN A 238 -5.83 7.74 5.51
N VAL A 239 -5.58 8.16 6.75
CA VAL A 239 -4.27 8.15 7.39
C VAL A 239 -4.41 7.42 8.72
N GLN A 240 -3.64 6.35 8.89
CA GLN A 240 -3.52 5.61 10.14
C GLN A 240 -2.39 6.20 10.98
N VAL A 241 -2.70 6.67 12.18
CA VAL A 241 -1.71 7.26 13.10
C VAL A 241 -1.53 6.37 14.32
N THR A 242 -0.27 6.10 14.66
CA THR A 242 0.10 5.33 15.85
C THR A 242 1.20 6.06 16.61
N ALA A 243 1.02 6.25 17.91
CA ALA A 243 2.05 6.76 18.80
C ALA A 243 2.56 5.66 19.73
N SER A 244 3.86 5.65 19.98
CA SER A 244 4.51 4.69 20.87
C SER A 244 5.66 5.34 21.62
N GLN A 245 5.86 4.92 22.88
CA GLN A 245 6.98 5.35 23.72
C GLN A 245 7.99 4.20 23.84
N GLY A 246 9.28 4.52 23.79
CA GLY A 246 10.37 3.55 23.89
C GLY A 246 11.27 3.49 22.66
N ALA A 247 12.40 2.79 22.77
CA ALA A 247 13.35 2.58 21.69
C ALA A 247 13.55 1.08 21.44
N GLY A 248 13.50 0.65 20.18
CA GLY A 248 13.77 -0.74 19.80
C GLY A 248 12.71 -1.74 20.30
N ALA A 249 13.16 -2.86 20.88
CA ALA A 249 12.28 -3.97 21.30
C ALA A 249 11.45 -3.70 22.57
N GLU A 250 11.69 -2.57 23.25
CA GLU A 250 10.97 -2.11 24.45
C GLU A 250 9.73 -1.26 24.10
N MET A 251 9.29 -1.26 22.82
CA MET A 251 8.05 -0.59 22.41
C MET A 251 6.87 -1.18 23.17
N PHE A 252 6.11 -0.34 23.88
CA PHE A 252 4.81 -0.73 24.41
C PHE A 252 3.91 -1.19 23.26
N ALA A 253 3.09 -2.23 23.49
CA ALA A 253 2.23 -2.82 22.47
C ALA A 253 1.42 -1.72 21.75
N ALA A 254 1.55 -1.67 20.43
CA ALA A 254 0.89 -0.67 19.59
C ALA A 254 -0.60 -0.64 19.92
N VAL A 255 -1.07 0.54 20.36
CA VAL A 255 -2.50 0.84 20.44
C VAL A 255 -3.09 0.71 19.03
N ALA A 256 -4.36 0.32 18.91
CA ALA A 256 -5.01 0.33 17.60
C ALA A 256 -4.83 1.71 16.94
N PRO A 257 -4.46 1.77 15.65
CA PRO A 257 -4.22 3.05 15.00
C PRO A 257 -5.51 3.87 14.99
N GLN A 258 -5.40 5.15 15.35
CA GLN A 258 -6.47 6.10 15.06
C GLN A 258 -6.50 6.36 13.55
N VAL A 259 -7.67 6.53 12.97
CA VAL A 259 -7.84 6.70 11.52
C VAL A 259 -8.51 8.04 11.26
N VAL A 260 -7.90 8.85 10.39
CA VAL A 260 -8.49 10.10 9.88
C VAL A 260 -8.64 10.03 8.37
N THR A 261 -9.59 10.78 7.82
CA THR A 261 -9.80 10.89 6.37
C THR A 261 -9.12 12.15 5.85
N VAL A 262 -8.52 12.07 4.66
CA VAL A 262 -7.97 13.22 3.95
C VAL A 262 -9.11 13.99 3.29
N ASP A 263 -9.17 15.29 3.55
CA ASP A 263 -10.18 16.19 3.02
C ASP A 263 -10.08 16.36 1.50
N ASP A 264 -11.14 16.90 0.88
CA ASP A 264 -11.23 17.12 -0.57
C ASP A 264 -10.12 18.04 -1.12
N ASP A 265 -9.57 18.92 -0.27
CA ASP A 265 -8.45 19.80 -0.62
C ASP A 265 -7.07 19.14 -0.51
N GLY A 266 -7.03 17.86 -0.11
CA GLY A 266 -5.82 17.05 0.03
C GLY A 266 -5.08 17.25 1.36
N THR A 267 -5.67 17.96 2.31
CA THR A 267 -5.11 18.10 3.67
C THR A 267 -5.71 17.09 4.63
N TRP A 268 -4.97 16.77 5.69
CA TRP A 268 -5.49 15.98 6.81
C TRP A 268 -4.96 16.54 8.13
N ALA A 269 -5.78 16.39 9.17
CA ALA A 269 -5.40 16.72 10.54
C ALA A 269 -5.92 15.64 11.49
N ALA A 270 -5.10 15.25 12.45
CA ALA A 270 -5.41 14.25 13.45
C ALA A 270 -5.11 14.80 14.85
N THR A 271 -6.16 15.09 15.61
CA THR A 271 -6.02 15.28 17.06
C THR A 271 -5.73 13.92 17.68
N LEU A 272 -4.59 13.78 18.37
CA LEU A 272 -4.15 12.53 18.96
C LEU A 272 -5.06 12.12 20.12
N GLU A 273 -5.71 10.96 20.02
CA GLU A 273 -6.50 10.39 21.12
C GLU A 273 -5.63 10.02 22.33
N GLN A 274 -4.41 9.55 22.06
CA GLN A 274 -3.39 9.33 23.07
C GLN A 274 -2.51 10.57 23.19
N THR A 275 -2.48 11.17 24.39
CA THR A 275 -1.57 12.27 24.67
C THR A 275 -0.12 11.79 24.62
N VAL A 276 0.68 12.39 23.74
CA VAL A 276 2.13 12.16 23.66
C VAL A 276 2.81 13.20 24.55
N ALA A 277 3.13 12.77 25.78
CA ALA A 277 3.72 13.61 26.82
C ALA A 277 4.55 12.77 27.80
N GLY A 278 5.43 13.43 28.53
CA GLY A 278 6.29 12.79 29.53
C GLY A 278 7.63 12.34 28.95
N ALA A 279 8.65 12.38 29.81
CA ALA A 279 10.04 12.19 29.42
C ALA A 279 10.28 10.83 28.74
N GLY A 280 11.21 10.81 27.78
CA GLY A 280 11.60 9.62 27.04
C GLY A 280 11.51 9.79 25.53
N THR A 281 11.88 8.74 24.81
CA THR A 281 11.82 8.68 23.34
C THR A 281 10.43 8.28 22.88
N TRP A 282 9.94 9.00 21.88
CA TRP A 282 8.66 8.78 21.23
C TRP A 282 8.85 8.54 19.74
N SER A 283 8.09 7.60 19.20
CA SER A 283 7.88 7.41 17.76
C SER A 283 6.39 7.58 17.45
N VAL A 284 6.10 8.44 16.47
CA VAL A 284 4.76 8.65 15.95
C VAL A 284 4.77 8.37 14.45
N GLN A 285 4.01 7.35 14.03
CA GLN A 285 3.90 6.95 12.63
C GLN A 285 2.57 7.42 12.05
N ALA A 286 2.61 7.96 10.85
CA ALA A 286 1.45 8.29 10.04
C ALA A 286 1.55 7.56 8.70
N VAL A 287 0.59 6.69 8.39
CA VAL A 287 0.61 5.81 7.21
C VAL A 287 -0.61 6.08 6.35
N PRO A 288 -0.48 6.47 5.07
CA PRO A 288 -1.62 6.63 4.19
C PRO A 288 -2.27 5.26 3.93
N ALA A 289 -3.59 5.26 3.78
CA ALA A 289 -4.36 4.04 3.64
C ALA A 289 -5.59 4.24 2.74
N MET A 290 -6.04 3.14 2.13
CA MET A 290 -7.30 3.09 1.39
C MET A 290 -7.96 1.73 1.63
N GLY A 291 -8.93 1.70 2.54
CA GLY A 291 -9.43 0.43 3.08
C GLY A 291 -8.32 -0.26 3.89
N THR A 292 -8.03 -1.52 3.57
CA THR A 292 -6.94 -2.28 4.21
C THR A 292 -5.58 -2.10 3.53
N ARG A 293 -5.52 -1.43 2.37
CA ARG A 293 -4.25 -1.13 1.71
C ARG A 293 -3.54 -0.02 2.47
N LEU A 294 -2.32 -0.30 2.92
CA LEU A 294 -1.40 0.69 3.48
C LEU A 294 -0.40 1.14 2.40
N GLY A 295 -0.01 2.41 2.46
CA GLY A 295 1.03 3.00 1.64
C GLY A 295 2.34 3.22 2.41
N ASP A 296 3.24 4.00 1.81
CA ASP A 296 4.52 4.39 2.40
C ASP A 296 4.30 5.56 3.39
N GLY A 297 4.36 5.24 4.68
CA GLY A 297 4.16 6.19 5.77
C GLY A 297 5.39 7.03 6.12
N ALA A 298 5.18 7.99 7.02
CA ALA A 298 6.21 8.83 7.61
C ALA A 298 6.27 8.59 9.13
N GLU A 299 7.46 8.79 9.71
CA GLU A 299 7.72 8.60 11.13
C GLU A 299 8.37 9.86 11.73
N LEU A 300 7.85 10.30 12.87
CA LEU A 300 8.44 11.33 13.72
C LEU A 300 9.08 10.65 14.94
N VAL A 301 10.39 10.80 15.09
CA VAL A 301 11.13 10.32 16.26
C VAL A 301 11.71 11.51 17.01
N PHE A 302 11.39 11.65 18.30
CA PHE A 302 11.86 12.73 19.15
C PHE A 302 11.97 12.29 20.61
N ALA A 303 12.65 13.10 21.44
CA ALA A 303 12.77 12.87 22.87
C ALA A 303 12.20 14.03 23.68
N ILE A 304 11.38 13.73 24.70
CA ILE A 304 10.94 14.71 25.69
C ILE A 304 11.94 14.65 26.86
N ALA A 305 12.51 15.80 27.22
CA ALA A 305 13.50 15.89 28.31
C ALA A 305 12.89 15.53 29.67
N GLU A 306 13.73 15.03 30.59
CA GLU A 306 13.34 14.95 32.01
C GLU A 306 13.21 16.36 32.60
N ALA A 307 12.27 16.52 33.52
CA ALA A 307 12.14 17.78 34.24
C ALA A 307 13.39 18.05 35.07
N GLU A 308 13.95 19.26 34.94
CA GLU A 308 15.04 19.71 35.80
C GLU A 308 14.63 19.56 37.27
N PRO A 309 15.46 18.94 38.12
CA PRO A 309 15.15 18.81 39.53
C PRO A 309 15.02 20.21 40.12
N THR A 310 13.89 20.50 40.75
CA THR A 310 13.71 21.78 41.43
C THR A 310 14.77 21.88 42.53
N PRO A 311 15.66 22.90 42.54
CA PRO A 311 16.62 23.04 43.61
C PRO A 311 15.87 23.04 44.95
N GLY A 312 16.23 22.11 45.83
CA GLY A 312 15.65 22.07 47.16
C GLY A 312 15.78 23.43 47.83
N ALA A 313 14.74 23.86 48.54
CA ALA A 313 14.79 25.09 49.31
C ALA A 313 16.07 25.09 50.16
N PRO A 314 16.88 26.18 50.15
CA PRO A 314 18.05 26.27 51.01
C PRO A 314 17.64 25.92 52.43
N GLY A 315 18.35 24.97 53.05
CA GLY A 315 18.08 24.61 54.44
C GLY A 315 18.08 25.87 55.29
N VAL A 316 17.08 26.00 56.18
CA VAL A 316 17.00 27.12 57.11
C VAL A 316 18.33 27.17 57.89
N PRO A 317 19.08 28.29 57.87
CA PRO A 317 20.28 28.41 58.68
C PRO A 317 19.96 28.07 60.13
N GLY A 318 20.74 27.17 60.73
CA GLY A 318 20.59 26.82 62.13
C GLY A 318 20.59 28.09 62.98
N THR A 319 19.70 28.15 63.97
CA THR A 319 19.63 29.25 64.92
C THR A 319 21.00 29.37 65.61
N PRO A 320 21.65 30.55 65.63
CA PRO A 320 22.88 30.72 66.39
C PRO A 320 22.63 30.30 67.85
N GLY A 321 23.49 29.43 68.37
CA GLY A 321 23.41 29.02 69.77
C GLY A 321 23.47 30.25 70.68
N SER A 322 22.62 30.28 71.71
CA SER A 322 22.67 31.33 72.72
C SER A 322 24.05 31.37 73.37
N PRO A 323 24.68 32.56 73.55
CA PRO A 323 25.91 32.69 74.31
C PRO A 323 25.71 32.12 75.71
N GLY A 324 26.64 31.26 76.15
CA GLY A 324 26.62 30.73 77.52
C GLY A 324 26.82 31.84 78.55
N GLU A 325 26.05 31.81 79.64
CA GLU A 325 26.28 32.66 80.80
C GLU A 325 27.62 32.30 81.50
N PRO A 326 28.40 33.28 81.95
CA PRO A 326 29.68 33.04 82.59
C PRO A 326 29.48 32.51 84.01
N GLY A 327 29.77 31.22 84.21
CA GLY A 327 29.73 30.56 85.51
C GLY A 327 31.02 29.82 85.81
N GLY A 328 31.99 30.49 86.46
CA GLY A 328 33.17 29.82 87.01
C GLY A 328 34.30 30.79 87.38
N THR A 329 34.74 30.71 88.64
CA THR A 329 35.91 31.41 89.19
C THR A 329 37.20 31.08 88.42
N PRO A 330 38.10 32.07 88.18
CA PRO A 330 39.38 31.84 87.53
C PRO A 330 40.27 30.84 88.29
N GLY A 331 40.83 29.87 87.56
CA GLY A 331 41.95 29.05 88.03
C GLY A 331 43.29 29.76 87.75
N ASP A 332 44.29 29.47 88.58
CA ASP A 332 45.60 30.14 88.60
C ASP A 332 46.37 30.08 87.26
N PRO A 333 47.15 31.13 86.92
CA PRO A 333 47.94 31.17 85.69
C PRO A 333 49.19 30.27 85.76
N GLY A 334 49.40 29.46 84.72
CA GLY A 334 50.70 28.83 84.43
C GLY A 334 51.70 29.81 83.82
N THR A 335 52.97 29.63 84.15
CA THR A 335 54.14 30.49 83.85
C THR A 335 54.43 30.77 82.36
N PRO A 336 54.95 31.96 81.99
CA PRO A 336 55.28 32.33 80.61
C PRO A 336 56.63 31.79 80.12
N GLY A 337 56.71 31.42 78.84
CA GLY A 337 57.95 31.29 78.07
C GLY A 337 58.34 32.63 77.40
N GLN A 338 59.63 32.94 77.37
CA GLN A 338 60.22 34.23 77.01
C GLN A 338 60.32 34.54 75.49
N PRO A 339 60.48 35.84 75.11
CA PRO A 339 60.44 36.34 73.74
C PRO A 339 61.79 36.78 73.13
N GLY A 340 61.80 37.00 71.81
CA GLY A 340 62.78 37.82 71.07
C GLY A 340 62.80 37.43 69.58
N GLY A 341 62.85 38.30 68.58
CA GLY A 341 62.86 39.76 68.51
C GLY A 341 63.17 40.20 67.06
N THR A 342 62.37 41.17 66.57
CA THR A 342 62.69 42.36 65.74
C THR A 342 63.27 42.31 64.29
N PRO A 343 63.08 43.38 63.47
CA PRO A 343 62.62 43.31 62.07
C PRO A 343 63.50 44.11 61.06
N GLY A 344 63.17 44.09 59.76
CA GLY A 344 63.76 44.99 58.76
C GLY A 344 63.09 44.89 57.38
N GLN A 345 62.85 46.05 56.76
CA GLN A 345 62.14 46.32 55.50
C GLN A 345 63.18 46.67 54.38
N PRO A 346 62.82 47.20 53.19
CA PRO A 346 62.54 46.54 51.89
C PRO A 346 63.53 46.92 50.75
N GLU A 347 63.11 46.62 49.50
CA GLU A 347 63.46 47.19 48.17
C GLU A 347 64.17 46.25 47.19
N GLY A 348 63.80 46.33 45.91
CA GLY A 348 64.65 45.88 44.82
C GLY A 348 63.95 45.30 43.59
N THR A 349 63.81 46.14 42.57
CA THR A 349 63.32 45.92 41.19
C THR A 349 64.24 45.06 40.30
N SER A 350 63.68 44.48 39.22
CA SER A 350 64.24 44.34 37.84
C SER A 350 63.66 43.07 37.19
N SER A 351 62.86 43.16 36.12
CA SER A 351 63.16 43.48 34.72
C SER A 351 63.75 42.32 33.92
N ALA A 352 63.00 42.01 32.85
CA ALA A 352 63.44 41.83 31.47
C ALA A 352 63.76 40.42 30.92
N ASP A 353 63.23 40.27 29.71
CA ASP A 353 63.68 39.51 28.54
C ASP A 353 63.56 37.98 28.57
N GLY A 354 63.08 37.32 27.51
CA GLY A 354 62.81 37.79 26.16
C GLY A 354 63.33 36.76 25.16
N GLY A 355 62.48 36.37 24.22
CA GLY A 355 62.83 35.71 22.95
C GLY A 355 63.11 34.20 23.03
N ASP A 356 63.01 33.44 21.95
CA ASP A 356 62.52 33.71 20.59
C ASP A 356 62.64 32.38 19.82
N ARG A 357 61.85 32.25 18.75
CA ARG A 357 62.07 31.41 17.55
C ARG A 357 61.99 29.87 17.70
N ALA A 358 61.10 29.16 16.99
CA ALA A 358 60.82 29.04 15.54
C ALA A 358 61.55 27.85 14.89
N ASP A 359 60.81 27.27 13.94
CA ASP A 359 61.23 26.51 12.75
C ASP A 359 61.41 24.98 12.78
N GLY A 360 60.94 24.37 11.68
CA GLY A 360 61.23 23.00 11.22
C GLY A 360 60.00 22.09 11.27
N ALA A 361 59.06 22.10 10.33
CA ALA A 361 59.16 21.75 8.90
C ALA A 361 59.43 20.25 8.63
N ASP A 362 58.72 19.77 7.61
CA ASP A 362 59.00 18.63 6.73
C ASP A 362 58.25 17.31 6.97
N GLY A 363 57.38 17.04 6.00
CA GLY A 363 56.61 15.81 5.80
C GLY A 363 55.77 15.89 4.52
N GLU A 364 56.41 16.23 3.40
CA GLU A 364 55.89 16.13 2.03
C GLU A 364 55.33 14.73 1.73
N GLY A 365 54.22 14.67 1.01
CA GLY A 365 54.19 14.13 -0.35
C GLY A 365 53.36 12.85 -0.41
N THR A 366 52.14 12.87 -0.92
CA THR A 366 51.77 12.80 -2.35
C THR A 366 50.24 12.94 -2.38
N GLY A 367 49.54 13.62 -3.28
CA GLY A 367 49.87 14.07 -4.63
C GLY A 367 48.73 13.63 -5.55
N GLY A 368 47.87 14.58 -5.95
CA GLY A 368 46.92 14.48 -7.08
C GLY A 368 45.53 13.91 -6.72
N GLY A 369 44.40 14.61 -6.83
CA GLY A 369 44.11 15.79 -7.63
C GLY A 369 43.45 15.43 -8.97
N LEU A 370 42.12 15.42 -8.96
CA LEU A 370 41.17 15.80 -10.03
C LEU A 370 41.05 14.89 -11.27
N ALA A 371 39.82 14.45 -11.55
CA ALA A 371 39.03 15.01 -12.66
C ALA A 371 37.62 14.39 -12.73
N ALA A 372 36.62 15.28 -12.78
CA ALA A 372 35.32 14.99 -13.35
C ALA A 372 35.46 14.83 -14.88
N THR A 373 34.80 13.82 -15.43
CA THR A 373 34.26 13.84 -16.80
C THR A 373 32.96 13.02 -16.81
N GLY A 374 31.85 13.69 -17.14
CA GLY A 374 30.62 13.01 -17.49
C GLY A 374 30.68 12.44 -18.90
N VAL A 375 29.95 11.35 -19.15
CA VAL A 375 29.41 11.03 -20.47
C VAL A 375 28.03 10.42 -20.30
N THR A 376 27.03 11.19 -20.71
CA THR A 376 25.71 10.75 -21.15
C THR A 376 25.85 9.83 -22.35
N VAL A 377 25.36 8.59 -22.27
CA VAL A 377 25.23 7.72 -23.44
C VAL A 377 23.79 7.75 -23.92
N THR A 378 23.63 8.32 -25.11
CA THR A 378 22.40 8.51 -25.86
C THR A 378 21.86 7.19 -26.41
N SER A 379 20.59 6.91 -26.17
CA SER A 379 19.79 5.79 -26.69
C SER A 379 19.35 5.99 -28.16
N ALA A 380 20.26 6.43 -29.04
CA ALA A 380 19.95 6.70 -30.45
C ALA A 380 20.51 5.66 -31.45
N LEU A 381 21.31 4.68 -31.02
CA LEU A 381 21.95 3.71 -31.93
C LEU A 381 21.24 2.36 -32.08
N LEU A 382 20.19 2.08 -31.28
CA LEU A 382 19.41 0.84 -31.41
C LEU A 382 18.25 0.96 -32.42
N ALA A 383 17.82 2.19 -32.76
CA ALA A 383 16.70 2.42 -33.69
C ALA A 383 17.08 2.29 -35.18
N VAL A 384 18.35 2.48 -35.54
CA VAL A 384 18.78 2.43 -36.95
C VAL A 384 18.99 0.99 -37.45
N VAL A 385 19.31 0.04 -36.56
CA VAL A 385 19.49 -1.38 -36.93
C VAL A 385 18.14 -2.07 -37.19
N LEU A 386 17.06 -1.65 -36.52
CA LEU A 386 15.71 -2.22 -36.74
C LEU A 386 15.01 -1.67 -37.99
N LEU A 387 15.37 -0.47 -38.45
CA LEU A 387 14.86 0.09 -39.71
C LEU A 387 15.54 -0.51 -40.96
N ALA A 388 16.81 -0.94 -40.85
CA ALA A 388 17.52 -1.60 -41.95
C ALA A 388 17.03 -3.04 -42.21
N LEU A 389 16.61 -3.79 -41.18
CA LEU A 389 16.02 -5.12 -41.36
C LEU A 389 14.60 -5.07 -41.96
N GLY A 390 13.83 -4.01 -41.68
CA GLY A 390 12.48 -3.83 -42.24
C GLY A 390 12.46 -3.55 -43.75
N LEU A 391 13.47 -2.88 -44.29
CA LEU A 391 13.56 -2.59 -45.74
C LEU A 391 14.04 -3.81 -46.56
N ALA A 392 14.87 -4.69 -46.00
CA ALA A 392 15.32 -5.90 -46.70
C ALA A 392 14.18 -6.92 -46.91
N ILE A 393 13.22 -7.00 -45.97
CA ILE A 393 12.09 -7.94 -46.05
C ILE A 393 11.02 -7.43 -47.03
N ARG A 394 10.79 -6.11 -47.13
CA ARG A 394 9.86 -5.54 -48.13
C ARG A 394 10.40 -5.63 -49.56
N GLY A 395 11.72 -5.53 -49.77
CA GLY A 395 12.34 -5.72 -51.09
C GLY A 395 12.28 -7.17 -51.61
N GLY A 396 12.36 -8.16 -50.71
CA GLY A 396 12.27 -9.59 -51.06
C GLY A 396 10.88 -10.05 -51.50
N LEU A 397 9.81 -9.52 -50.88
CA LEU A 397 8.44 -9.87 -51.26
C LEU A 397 7.97 -9.21 -52.56
N ALA A 398 8.48 -8.02 -52.91
CA ALA A 398 8.14 -7.37 -54.18
C ALA A 398 8.74 -8.08 -55.40
N ARG A 399 9.96 -8.63 -55.29
CA ARG A 399 10.61 -9.41 -56.37
C ARG A 399 10.00 -10.79 -56.62
N ARG A 400 9.33 -11.38 -55.61
CA ARG A 400 8.67 -12.68 -55.76
C ARG A 400 7.33 -12.60 -56.51
N ARG A 401 6.66 -11.43 -56.51
CA ARG A 401 5.42 -11.20 -57.27
C ARG A 401 5.62 -10.87 -58.76
N SER A 402 6.83 -10.48 -59.17
CA SER A 402 7.13 -10.19 -60.59
C SER A 402 7.56 -11.41 -61.41
N HIS A 403 7.72 -12.59 -60.80
CA HIS A 403 8.09 -13.82 -61.49
C HIS A 403 6.93 -14.81 -61.70
N GLU A 404 5.72 -14.49 -61.23
CA GLU A 404 4.49 -15.29 -61.45
C GLU A 404 3.50 -14.65 -62.44
N LEU A 405 3.91 -13.57 -63.11
CA LEU A 405 3.15 -12.95 -64.20
C LEU A 405 4.06 -12.70 -65.41
N ARG A 406 4.52 -13.78 -66.05
CA ARG A 406 4.91 -13.83 -67.46
C ARG A 406 4.67 -15.22 -68.02
#